data_AF-A0A2Z4M9G0-F1
#
_entry.id   AF-A0A2Z4M9G0-F1
#
_cell.length_a   1.000
_cell.length_b   1.000
_cell.length_c   1.000
_cell.angle_alpha   90.00
_cell.angle_beta   90.00
_cell.angle_gamma   90.00
#
_symmetry.space_group_name_H-M   'P 1'
#
loop_
_entity.id
_entity.type
_entity.pdbx_description
1 polymer ?
#
loop_
_entity_poly.entity_id
_entity_poly.type
_entity_poly.pdbx_seq_one_letter_code
_entity_poly.pdbx_strand_id
1 'polypeptide(L)'
;MKSLQDFLFIFFNKINYNCYLNFLIQIKKKSKNRPLIKGHVHHIIPKYWFKKNPEFLFFQNCEENLIYLTQEEHLLAHKILYKLKKTPQDLGAIYLLQKKRSEAILQYKRLGAQAVHKIQKQNNQTFWNNEWQKQNALKSMAKSNAYETRSKGGKKGGYNRNVNRIITVKDKILFYFNKKPFLCVFNCKTGGDIQRILMKAHATNLKRVSPLLTGKRQSAYGWSCIWLTKKIKN
;
A
#
# COMPACT_ATOMS: atom_id res chain seq x y z
N MET A 1 -38.07 -22.95 -5.62
CA MET A 1 -36.84 -22.28 -6.13
C MET A 1 -37.14 -20.79 -6.25
N LYS A 2 -36.27 -19.89 -5.76
CA LYS A 2 -36.42 -18.45 -6.03
C LYS A 2 -36.05 -18.19 -7.50
N SER A 3 -36.91 -17.49 -8.23
CA SER A 3 -36.68 -17.22 -9.66
C SER A 3 -35.63 -16.14 -9.87
N LEU A 4 -35.02 -16.09 -11.05
CA LEU A 4 -34.14 -14.98 -11.45
C LEU A 4 -34.88 -13.63 -11.43
N GLN A 5 -36.20 -13.63 -11.68
CA GLN A 5 -37.03 -12.42 -11.62
C GLN A 5 -37.16 -11.89 -10.19
N ASP A 6 -37.40 -12.75 -9.19
CA ASP A 6 -37.40 -12.37 -7.77
C ASP A 6 -36.03 -11.81 -7.35
N PHE A 7 -34.97 -12.39 -7.91
CA PHE A 7 -33.58 -12.00 -7.68
C PHE A 7 -33.22 -10.63 -8.28
N LEU A 8 -33.63 -10.35 -9.52
CA LEU A 8 -33.46 -9.04 -10.15
C LEU A 8 -34.27 -7.98 -9.39
N PHE A 9 -35.49 -8.31 -8.97
CA PHE A 9 -36.34 -7.43 -8.16
C PHE A 9 -35.64 -7.03 -6.84
N ILE A 10 -35.06 -7.99 -6.10
CA ILE A 10 -34.33 -7.71 -4.85
C ILE A 10 -33.09 -6.84 -5.09
N PHE A 11 -32.33 -7.10 -6.15
CA PHE A 11 -31.12 -6.34 -6.45
C PHE A 11 -31.44 -4.89 -6.86
N PHE A 12 -32.43 -4.71 -7.74
CA PHE A 12 -32.76 -3.41 -8.33
C PHE A 12 -33.66 -2.53 -7.44
N ASN A 13 -34.51 -3.10 -6.58
CA ASN A 13 -35.39 -2.31 -5.68
C ASN A 13 -34.68 -1.60 -4.54
N LYS A 14 -33.38 -1.83 -4.33
CA LYS A 14 -32.58 -0.90 -3.52
C LYS A 14 -32.40 0.39 -4.34
N ILE A 15 -33.30 1.35 -4.09
CA ILE A 15 -33.53 2.75 -4.54
C ILE A 15 -32.47 3.43 -5.45
N ASN A 16 -31.20 3.04 -5.39
CA ASN A 16 -30.10 3.63 -6.13
C ASN A 16 -29.62 2.82 -7.36
N TYR A 17 -30.18 1.65 -7.66
CA TYR A 17 -29.77 0.87 -8.84
C TYR A 17 -30.52 1.22 -10.13
N ASN A 18 -31.52 2.10 -10.08
CA ASN A 18 -32.32 2.48 -11.24
C ASN A 18 -31.48 3.06 -12.40
N CYS A 19 -30.42 3.83 -12.11
CA CYS A 19 -29.55 4.36 -13.16
C CYS A 19 -28.75 3.27 -13.87
N TYR A 20 -28.33 2.23 -13.15
CA TYR A 20 -27.63 1.08 -13.71
C TYR A 20 -28.59 0.18 -14.49
N LEU A 21 -29.81 -0.04 -13.99
CA LEU A 21 -30.86 -0.77 -14.70
C LEU A 21 -31.24 -0.07 -16.01
N ASN A 22 -31.46 1.24 -15.98
CA ASN A 22 -31.78 2.04 -17.17
C ASN A 22 -30.67 1.94 -18.22
N PHE A 23 -29.41 2.01 -17.78
CA PHE A 23 -28.26 1.78 -18.66
C PHE A 23 -28.33 0.40 -19.31
N LEU A 24 -28.53 -0.67 -18.55
CA LEU A 24 -28.61 -2.04 -19.08
C LEU A 24 -29.78 -2.22 -20.06
N ILE A 25 -30.94 -1.65 -19.78
CA ILE A 25 -32.11 -1.69 -20.68
C ILE A 25 -31.79 -0.99 -22.01
N GLN A 26 -31.15 0.19 -21.96
CA GLN A 26 -30.73 0.90 -23.17
C GLN A 26 -29.72 0.09 -23.99
N ILE A 27 -28.77 -0.57 -23.34
CA ILE A 27 -27.81 -1.45 -24.01
C ILE A 27 -28.49 -2.65 -24.66
N LYS A 28 -29.39 -3.35 -23.94
CA LYS A 28 -30.14 -4.49 -24.52
C LYS A 28 -30.98 -4.09 -25.73
N LYS A 29 -31.53 -2.88 -25.76
CA LYS A 29 -32.23 -2.34 -26.93
C LYS A 29 -31.26 -2.10 -28.10
N LYS A 30 -30.08 -1.53 -27.84
CA LYS A 30 -29.05 -1.26 -28.86
C LYS A 30 -28.39 -2.53 -29.39
N SER A 31 -28.21 -3.56 -28.56
CA SER A 31 -27.50 -4.79 -28.92
C SER A 31 -28.23 -5.65 -29.94
N LYS A 32 -29.57 -5.55 -30.04
CA LYS A 32 -30.36 -6.26 -31.07
C LYS A 32 -29.91 -5.96 -32.50
N ASN A 33 -29.23 -4.82 -32.71
CA ASN A 33 -28.84 -4.33 -34.04
C ASN A 33 -27.31 -4.21 -34.22
N ARG A 34 -26.47 -4.81 -33.35
CA ARG A 34 -25.01 -4.71 -33.47
C ARG A 34 -24.36 -6.02 -33.96
N PRO A 35 -23.40 -5.95 -34.90
CA PRO A 35 -22.56 -7.10 -35.22
C PRO A 35 -21.68 -7.48 -34.01
N LEU A 36 -21.49 -8.79 -33.81
CA LEU A 36 -20.66 -9.38 -32.75
C LEU A 36 -19.16 -9.08 -32.99
N ILE A 37 -18.74 -7.85 -32.69
CA ILE A 37 -17.34 -7.46 -32.82
C ILE A 37 -16.77 -7.23 -31.42
N LYS A 38 -15.88 -8.13 -30.99
CA LYS A 38 -15.04 -8.07 -29.77
C LYS A 38 -15.76 -7.46 -28.55
N GLY A 39 -16.80 -8.14 -28.08
CA GLY A 39 -17.52 -7.78 -26.85
C GLY A 39 -16.73 -8.17 -25.60
N HIS A 40 -16.83 -7.35 -24.56
CA HIS A 40 -16.45 -7.73 -23.20
C HIS A 40 -17.66 -8.31 -22.48
N VAL A 41 -17.47 -9.46 -21.84
CA VAL A 41 -18.48 -10.04 -20.95
C VAL A 41 -18.50 -9.27 -19.64
N HIS A 42 -19.67 -8.77 -19.26
CA HIS A 42 -19.91 -8.09 -18.00
C HIS A 42 -20.98 -8.82 -17.18
N HIS A 43 -20.75 -8.92 -15.88
CA HIS A 43 -21.74 -9.45 -14.94
C HIS A 43 -22.74 -8.35 -14.56
N ILE A 44 -24.01 -8.53 -14.91
CA ILE A 44 -25.11 -7.61 -14.54
C ILE A 44 -25.14 -7.42 -13.03
N ILE A 45 -25.11 -8.51 -12.27
CA ILE A 45 -24.95 -8.48 -10.82
C ILE A 45 -23.49 -8.76 -10.50
N PRO A 46 -22.77 -7.82 -9.86
CA PRO A 46 -21.35 -7.98 -9.63
C PRO A 46 -21.03 -9.17 -8.72
N LYS A 47 -19.94 -9.90 -9.03
CA LYS A 47 -19.49 -11.08 -8.28
C LYS A 47 -19.36 -10.85 -6.76
N TYR A 48 -18.97 -9.65 -6.33
CA TYR A 48 -18.82 -9.35 -4.90
C TYR A 48 -20.15 -9.33 -4.14
N TRP A 49 -21.29 -9.19 -4.82
CA TRP A 49 -22.61 -9.20 -4.21
C TRP A 49 -22.99 -10.61 -3.74
N PHE A 50 -22.68 -11.63 -4.53
CA PHE A 50 -22.93 -13.04 -4.19
C PHE A 50 -22.16 -13.51 -2.96
N LYS A 51 -20.99 -12.92 -2.67
CA LYS A 51 -20.25 -13.19 -1.42
C LYS A 51 -21.05 -12.82 -0.16
N LYS A 52 -22.00 -11.90 -0.27
CA LYS A 52 -22.89 -11.50 0.84
C LYS A 52 -24.24 -12.21 0.81
N ASN A 53 -24.56 -12.90 -0.29
CA ASN A 53 -25.85 -13.58 -0.50
C ASN A 53 -25.56 -14.94 -1.17
N PRO A 54 -24.92 -15.87 -0.44
CA PRO A 54 -24.44 -17.15 -0.97
C PRO A 54 -25.57 -18.05 -1.49
N GLU A 55 -26.80 -17.85 -1.03
CA GLU A 55 -27.99 -18.57 -1.48
C GLU A 55 -28.30 -18.35 -2.97
N PHE A 56 -27.74 -17.31 -3.60
CA PHE A 56 -27.90 -17.01 -5.03
C PHE A 56 -26.65 -17.32 -5.86
N LEU A 57 -25.63 -17.98 -5.30
CA LEU A 57 -24.34 -18.18 -5.96
C LEU A 57 -24.44 -18.87 -7.32
N PHE A 58 -25.45 -19.72 -7.52
CA PHE A 58 -25.71 -20.42 -8.77
C PHE A 58 -26.04 -19.47 -9.95
N PHE A 59 -26.58 -18.27 -9.68
CA PHE A 59 -26.80 -17.24 -10.70
C PHE A 59 -25.53 -16.42 -11.03
N GLN A 60 -24.41 -16.64 -10.34
CA GLN A 60 -23.23 -15.77 -10.51
C GLN A 60 -22.70 -15.77 -11.94
N ASN A 61 -22.60 -16.94 -12.57
CA ASN A 61 -22.04 -17.08 -13.91
C ASN A 61 -23.07 -17.61 -14.93
N CYS A 62 -24.36 -17.57 -14.60
CA CYS A 62 -25.40 -17.98 -15.55
C CYS A 62 -25.52 -16.97 -16.68
N GLU A 63 -25.97 -17.41 -17.86
CA GLU A 63 -26.04 -16.55 -19.06
C GLU A 63 -26.91 -15.32 -18.84
N GLU A 64 -27.96 -15.43 -18.03
CA GLU A 64 -28.88 -14.33 -17.75
C GLU A 64 -28.25 -13.24 -16.87
N ASN A 65 -27.17 -13.55 -16.15
CA ASN A 65 -26.38 -12.58 -15.41
C ASN A 65 -25.22 -12.00 -16.26
N LEU A 66 -25.08 -12.42 -17.52
CA LEU A 66 -24.04 -11.94 -18.42
C LEU A 66 -24.63 -11.02 -19.48
N ILE A 67 -23.86 -9.99 -19.84
CA ILE A 67 -24.17 -9.10 -20.95
C ILE A 67 -22.90 -8.76 -21.72
N TYR A 68 -23.00 -8.74 -23.04
CA TYR A 68 -21.91 -8.32 -23.91
C TYR A 68 -21.93 -6.80 -24.11
N LEU A 69 -20.82 -6.16 -23.78
CA LEU A 69 -20.63 -4.71 -23.84
C LEU A 69 -19.44 -4.36 -24.72
N THR A 70 -19.45 -3.18 -25.36
CA THR A 70 -18.19 -2.60 -25.86
C THR A 70 -17.28 -2.24 -24.68
N GLN A 71 -16.00 -1.97 -24.95
CA GLN A 71 -15.08 -1.53 -23.89
C GLN A 71 -15.57 -0.26 -23.18
N GLU A 72 -16.14 0.70 -23.93
CA GLU A 72 -16.67 1.96 -23.38
C GLU A 72 -17.89 1.72 -22.49
N GLU A 73 -18.80 0.86 -22.95
CA GLU A 73 -19.99 0.48 -22.19
C GLU A 73 -19.61 -0.30 -20.93
N HIS A 74 -18.63 -1.18 -21.01
CA HIS A 74 -18.11 -1.91 -19.87
C HIS A 74 -17.46 -0.98 -18.84
N LEU A 75 -16.71 0.02 -19.30
CA LEU A 75 -16.14 1.04 -18.43
C LEU A 75 -17.23 1.87 -17.76
N LEU A 76 -18.27 2.26 -18.51
CA LEU A 76 -19.40 3.01 -17.96
C LEU A 76 -20.17 2.21 -16.92
N ALA A 77 -20.41 0.91 -17.17
CA ALA A 77 -21.04 -0.01 -16.23
C ALA A 77 -20.32 -0.01 -14.88
N HIS A 78 -19.00 -0.20 -14.87
CA HIS A 78 -18.20 -0.16 -13.64
C HIS A 78 -18.15 1.24 -13.00
N LYS A 79 -18.13 2.33 -13.78
CA LYS A 79 -18.23 3.70 -13.24
C LYS A 79 -19.54 3.92 -12.50
N ILE A 80 -20.66 3.49 -13.06
CA ILE A 80 -21.97 3.58 -12.41
C ILE A 80 -21.95 2.77 -11.11
N LEU A 81 -21.56 1.49 -11.17
CA LEU A 81 -21.48 0.63 -9.98
C LEU A 81 -20.57 1.21 -8.89
N TYR A 82 -19.40 1.72 -9.26
CA TYR A 82 -18.49 2.36 -8.32
C TYR A 82 -19.07 3.62 -7.70
N LYS A 83 -19.80 4.45 -8.48
CA LYS A 83 -20.50 5.62 -7.95
C LYS A 83 -21.51 5.22 -6.88
N LEU A 84 -22.22 4.11 -7.08
CA LEU A 84 -23.27 3.61 -6.20
C LEU A 84 -22.75 2.91 -4.94
N LYS A 85 -21.69 2.11 -5.05
CA LYS A 85 -21.22 1.22 -3.96
C LYS A 85 -19.83 1.52 -3.43
N LYS A 86 -19.05 2.37 -4.14
CA LYS A 86 -17.66 2.70 -3.81
C LYS A 86 -16.78 1.45 -3.59
N THR A 87 -17.11 0.38 -4.29
CA THR A 87 -16.49 -0.94 -4.20
C THR A 87 -15.09 -0.92 -4.81
N PRO A 88 -14.04 -1.33 -4.06
CA PRO A 88 -12.67 -1.28 -4.56
C PRO A 88 -12.43 -2.17 -5.80
N GLN A 89 -13.27 -3.20 -6.01
CA GLN A 89 -13.24 -4.09 -7.17
C GLN A 89 -13.64 -3.35 -8.46
N ASP A 90 -14.70 -2.55 -8.41
CA ASP A 90 -15.15 -1.75 -9.57
C ASP A 90 -14.12 -0.67 -9.91
N LEU A 91 -13.47 -0.07 -8.90
CA LEU A 91 -12.35 0.85 -9.14
C LEU A 91 -11.17 0.17 -9.85
N GLY A 92 -10.84 -1.07 -9.45
CA GLY A 92 -9.81 -1.86 -10.12
C GLY A 92 -10.15 -2.14 -11.59
N ALA A 93 -11.41 -2.50 -11.87
CA ALA A 93 -11.90 -2.74 -13.22
C ALA A 93 -11.87 -1.46 -14.08
N ILE A 94 -12.25 -0.31 -13.52
CA ILE A 94 -12.14 1.00 -14.18
C ILE A 94 -10.69 1.26 -14.61
N TYR A 95 -9.72 1.08 -13.71
CA TYR A 95 -8.31 1.28 -14.05
C TYR A 95 -7.82 0.34 -15.15
N LEU A 96 -8.22 -0.94 -15.13
CA LEU A 96 -7.87 -1.89 -16.18
C LEU A 96 -8.43 -1.46 -17.54
N LEU A 97 -9.71 -1.11 -17.60
CA LEU A 97 -10.39 -0.69 -18.84
C LEU A 97 -9.87 0.65 -19.37
N GLN A 98 -9.32 1.50 -18.49
CA GLN A 98 -8.61 2.73 -18.85
C GLN A 98 -7.12 2.52 -19.19
N LYS A 99 -6.63 1.28 -19.24
CA LYS A 99 -5.21 0.95 -19.47
C LYS A 99 -4.25 1.49 -18.40
N LYS A 100 -4.75 1.83 -17.21
CA LYS A 100 -3.98 2.28 -16.02
C LYS A 100 -3.48 1.08 -15.21
N ARG A 101 -2.55 0.32 -15.79
CA ARG A 101 -2.13 -0.99 -15.27
C ARG A 101 -1.49 -0.91 -13.89
N SER A 102 -0.66 0.10 -13.62
CA SER A 102 0.01 0.27 -12.32
C SER A 102 -0.98 0.47 -11.17
N GLU A 103 -1.98 1.30 -11.39
CA GLU A 103 -3.03 1.64 -10.44
C GLU A 103 -3.96 0.45 -10.22
N ALA A 104 -4.33 -0.26 -11.29
CA ALA A 104 -5.08 -1.49 -11.20
C ALA A 104 -4.35 -2.55 -10.38
N ILE A 105 -3.06 -2.80 -10.67
CA ILE A 105 -2.25 -3.77 -9.93
C ILE A 105 -2.17 -3.38 -8.45
N LEU A 106 -1.92 -2.11 -8.15
CA LEU A 106 -1.88 -1.62 -6.77
C LEU A 106 -3.21 -1.86 -6.05
N GLN A 107 -4.32 -1.59 -6.73
CA GLN A 107 -5.66 -1.76 -6.20
C GLN A 107 -5.98 -3.24 -5.88
N TYR A 108 -5.68 -4.16 -6.81
CA TYR A 108 -5.87 -5.59 -6.58
C TYR A 108 -4.93 -6.15 -5.51
N LYS A 109 -3.69 -5.64 -5.41
CA LYS A 109 -2.78 -6.00 -4.31
C LYS A 109 -3.35 -5.61 -2.95
N ARG A 110 -3.95 -4.42 -2.83
CA ARG A 110 -4.61 -3.98 -1.59
C ARG A 110 -5.80 -4.87 -1.23
N LEU A 111 -6.63 -5.21 -2.21
CA LEU A 111 -7.75 -6.13 -2.02
C LEU A 111 -7.30 -7.52 -1.57
N GLY A 112 -6.25 -8.06 -2.20
CA GLY A 112 -5.64 -9.34 -1.81
C GLY A 112 -5.11 -9.30 -0.38
N ALA A 113 -4.39 -8.23 0.00
CA ALA A 113 -3.88 -8.06 1.36
C ALA A 113 -5.02 -8.00 2.39
N GLN A 114 -6.12 -7.30 2.10
CA GLN A 114 -7.30 -7.26 2.99
C GLN A 114 -7.96 -8.63 3.14
N ALA A 115 -8.09 -9.39 2.05
CA ALA A 115 -8.67 -10.73 2.08
C ALA A 115 -7.81 -11.69 2.92
N VAL A 116 -6.49 -11.69 2.71
CA VAL A 116 -5.52 -12.48 3.49
C VAL A 116 -5.58 -12.08 4.96
N HIS A 117 -5.62 -10.79 5.27
CA HIS A 117 -5.72 -10.31 6.65
C HIS A 117 -6.98 -10.81 7.35
N LYS A 118 -8.13 -10.85 6.65
CA LYS A 118 -9.37 -11.40 7.21
C LYS A 118 -9.24 -12.88 7.54
N ILE A 119 -8.67 -13.68 6.63
CA ILE A 119 -8.44 -15.11 6.82
C ILE A 119 -7.47 -15.35 7.99
N GLN A 120 -6.36 -14.62 8.02
CA GLN A 120 -5.39 -14.70 9.11
C GLN A 120 -6.01 -14.38 10.47
N LYS A 121 -6.88 -13.36 10.54
CA LYS A 121 -7.60 -13.03 11.78
C LYS A 121 -8.54 -14.15 12.22
N GLN A 122 -9.26 -14.78 11.29
CA GLN A 122 -10.14 -15.91 11.58
C GLN A 122 -9.36 -17.13 12.10
N ASN A 123 -8.15 -17.35 11.57
CA ASN A 123 -7.29 -18.46 11.98
C ASN A 123 -6.40 -18.16 13.19
N ASN A 124 -6.63 -17.02 13.88
CA ASN A 124 -5.77 -16.51 14.95
C ASN A 124 -4.28 -16.39 14.56
N GLN A 125 -3.99 -16.24 13.27
CA GLN A 125 -2.66 -16.07 12.68
C GLN A 125 -2.27 -14.59 12.67
N THR A 126 -2.36 -13.95 13.83
CA THR A 126 -2.15 -12.51 13.96
C THR A 126 -0.74 -12.20 14.45
N PHE A 127 -0.40 -10.92 14.44
CA PHE A 127 0.83 -10.45 15.08
C PHE A 127 0.87 -10.82 16.57
N TRP A 128 -0.25 -10.93 17.27
CA TRP A 128 -0.27 -11.22 18.71
C TRP A 128 -0.17 -12.72 19.03
N ASN A 129 -0.13 -13.58 18.03
CA ASN A 129 0.08 -15.01 18.22
C ASN A 129 1.58 -15.34 18.20
N ASN A 130 2.13 -15.68 19.37
CA ASN A 130 3.55 -15.97 19.57
C ASN A 130 4.04 -17.16 18.73
N GLU A 131 3.27 -18.24 18.64
CA GLU A 131 3.64 -19.44 17.86
C GLU A 131 3.68 -19.12 16.37
N TRP A 132 2.68 -18.39 15.88
CA TRP A 132 2.63 -17.94 14.51
C TRP A 132 3.78 -16.99 14.15
N GLN A 133 4.14 -16.08 15.07
CA GLN A 133 5.33 -15.24 14.90
C GLN A 133 6.61 -16.07 14.80
N LYS A 134 6.80 -17.06 15.69
CA LYS A 134 7.96 -17.96 15.66
C LYS A 134 8.05 -18.71 14.33
N GLN A 135 6.94 -19.29 13.85
CA GLN A 135 6.89 -19.99 12.57
C GLN A 135 7.24 -19.07 11.39
N ASN A 136 6.71 -17.84 11.37
CA ASN A 136 7.03 -16.89 10.30
C ASN A 136 8.47 -16.39 10.36
N ALA A 137 9.04 -16.23 11.56
CA ALA A 137 10.45 -15.89 11.73
C ALA A 137 11.35 -16.98 11.15
N LEU A 138 11.07 -18.26 11.44
CA LEU A 138 11.79 -19.40 10.88
C LEU A 138 11.69 -19.45 9.36
N LYS A 139 10.46 -19.33 8.80
CA LYS A 139 10.25 -19.26 7.34
C LYS A 139 10.98 -18.11 6.68
N SER A 140 11.05 -16.95 7.35
CA SER A 140 11.78 -15.79 6.83
C SER A 140 13.29 -16.02 6.85
N MET A 141 13.82 -16.74 7.84
CA MET A 141 15.24 -17.05 7.96
C MET A 141 15.70 -18.15 6.99
N ALA A 142 14.80 -19.06 6.62
CA ALA A 142 15.09 -20.12 5.65
C ALA A 142 15.30 -19.63 4.21
N LYS A 143 15.05 -18.35 3.91
CA LYS A 143 15.28 -17.77 2.57
C LYS A 143 16.78 -17.56 2.33
N SER A 144 17.25 -17.89 1.14
CA SER A 144 18.65 -17.68 0.72
C SER A 144 19.13 -16.23 0.90
N ASN A 145 18.23 -15.26 0.76
CA ASN A 145 18.51 -13.83 0.90
C ASN A 145 18.04 -13.23 2.24
N ALA A 146 17.81 -14.04 3.28
CA ALA A 146 17.25 -13.58 4.56
C ALA A 146 18.06 -12.45 5.20
N TYR A 147 19.38 -12.57 5.28
CA TYR A 147 20.24 -11.56 5.90
C TYR A 147 20.21 -10.21 5.14
N GLU A 148 20.28 -10.27 3.82
CA GLU A 148 20.27 -9.08 2.98
C GLU A 148 18.92 -8.35 3.05
N THR A 149 17.81 -9.10 2.94
CA THR A 149 16.47 -8.54 3.00
C THR A 149 16.17 -7.91 4.37
N ARG A 150 16.57 -8.56 5.48
CA ARG A 150 16.44 -7.99 6.83
C ARG A 150 17.32 -6.76 7.04
N SER A 151 18.55 -6.77 6.52
CA SER A 151 19.45 -5.60 6.56
C SER A 151 18.86 -4.40 5.82
N LYS A 152 18.37 -4.60 4.59
CA LYS A 152 17.68 -3.56 3.81
C LYS A 152 16.42 -3.07 4.52
N GLY A 153 15.61 -3.97 5.08
CA GLY A 153 14.41 -3.65 5.85
C GLY A 153 14.72 -2.81 7.09
N GLY A 154 15.72 -3.21 7.87
CA GLY A 154 16.19 -2.47 9.05
C GLY A 154 16.72 -1.08 8.71
N LYS A 155 17.52 -0.95 7.62
CA LYS A 155 17.99 0.36 7.12
C LYS A 155 16.82 1.26 6.74
N LYS A 156 15.82 0.74 6.02
CA LYS A 156 14.63 1.50 5.59
C LYS A 156 13.77 1.93 6.79
N GLY A 157 13.52 1.02 7.74
CA GLY A 157 12.77 1.33 8.96
C GLY A 157 13.50 2.37 9.84
N GLY A 158 14.80 2.21 10.00
CA GLY A 158 15.65 3.16 10.73
C GLY A 158 15.71 4.53 10.05
N TYR A 159 15.76 4.58 8.72
CA TYR A 159 15.67 5.82 7.95
C TYR A 159 14.32 6.50 8.22
N ASN A 160 13.20 5.81 7.95
CA ASN A 160 11.85 6.36 8.11
C ASN A 160 11.55 6.88 9.53
N ARG A 161 12.04 6.21 10.58
CA ARG A 161 11.91 6.68 11.98
C ARG A 161 12.57 8.04 12.22
N ASN A 162 13.55 8.40 11.40
CA ASN A 162 14.40 9.57 11.58
C ASN A 162 14.18 10.66 10.51
N VAL A 163 13.46 10.40 9.42
CA VAL A 163 13.21 11.36 8.32
C VAL A 163 12.62 12.69 8.83
N ASN A 164 11.71 12.63 9.80
CA ASN A 164 11.02 13.80 10.34
C ASN A 164 11.62 14.30 11.67
N ARG A 165 12.83 13.87 12.04
CA ARG A 165 13.50 14.46 13.21
C ARG A 165 14.06 15.82 12.83
N ILE A 166 13.43 16.86 13.37
CA ILE A 166 13.83 18.25 13.19
C ILE A 166 14.96 18.56 14.18
N ILE A 167 16.09 19.04 13.66
CA ILE A 167 17.09 19.77 14.45
C ILE A 167 16.66 21.23 14.42
N THR A 168 16.48 21.82 15.58
CA THR A 168 15.94 23.18 15.73
C THR A 168 17.08 24.17 15.96
N VAL A 169 16.83 25.46 15.73
CA VAL A 169 17.78 26.54 16.06
C VAL A 169 18.17 26.61 17.55
N LYS A 170 17.44 25.92 18.42
CA LYS A 170 17.71 25.80 19.85
C LYS A 170 18.72 24.70 20.18
N ASP A 171 18.98 23.78 19.25
CA ASP A 171 19.96 22.71 19.39
C ASP A 171 21.34 23.30 19.03
N LYS A 172 22.10 23.76 20.03
CA LYS A 172 23.43 24.36 19.82
C LYS A 172 24.50 23.30 20.03
N ILE A 173 25.34 23.12 19.01
CA ILE A 173 26.41 22.12 19.01
C ILE A 173 27.69 22.79 18.56
N LEU A 174 28.73 22.70 19.38
CA LEU A 174 30.04 23.24 19.06
C LEU A 174 30.96 22.10 18.61
N PHE A 175 31.53 22.25 17.42
CA PHE A 175 32.47 21.29 16.86
C PHE A 175 33.90 21.78 17.04
N TYR A 176 34.80 20.84 17.31
CA TYR A 176 36.22 21.10 17.43
C TYR A 176 37.02 20.20 16.50
N PHE A 177 38.07 20.78 15.91
CA PHE A 177 39.14 20.06 15.24
C PHE A 177 40.47 20.42 15.89
N ASN A 178 41.22 19.42 16.39
CA ASN A 178 42.45 19.60 17.16
C ASN A 178 42.28 20.65 18.29
N LYS A 179 41.18 20.54 19.05
CA LYS A 179 40.80 21.45 20.15
C LYS A 179 40.47 22.90 19.75
N LYS A 180 40.36 23.22 18.45
CA LYS A 180 39.92 24.54 17.96
C LYS A 180 38.49 24.47 17.41
N PRO A 181 37.64 25.47 17.65
CA PRO A 181 36.29 25.48 17.12
C PRO A 181 36.32 25.45 15.59
N PHE A 182 35.39 24.73 14.98
CA PHE A 182 35.36 24.54 13.53
C PHE A 182 33.92 24.58 13.00
N LEU A 183 33.75 25.21 11.84
CA LEU A 183 32.46 25.23 11.14
C LEU A 183 32.29 23.95 10.32
N CYS A 184 31.22 23.20 10.59
CA CYS A 184 30.92 21.96 9.90
C CYS A 184 29.78 22.15 8.90
N VAL A 185 29.98 21.71 7.65
CA VAL A 185 28.91 21.59 6.65
C VAL A 185 28.55 20.13 6.49
N PHE A 186 27.29 19.78 6.76
CA PHE A 186 26.80 18.40 6.63
C PHE A 186 26.08 18.20 5.31
N ASN A 187 26.63 17.37 4.43
CA ASN A 187 25.93 16.93 3.22
C ASN A 187 25.00 15.75 3.56
N CYS A 188 23.83 16.07 4.13
CA CYS A 188 22.86 15.11 4.63
C CYS A 188 21.48 15.34 4.01
N LYS A 189 20.70 14.28 3.83
CA LYS A 189 19.35 14.36 3.23
C LYS A 189 18.25 14.69 4.25
N THR A 190 18.46 14.35 5.52
CA THR A 190 17.48 14.57 6.59
C THR A 190 18.14 15.04 7.89
N GLY A 191 17.39 15.75 8.75
CA GLY A 191 17.86 16.13 10.09
C GLY A 191 18.18 14.92 10.98
N GLY A 192 17.53 13.79 10.74
CA GLY A 192 17.84 12.51 11.38
C GLY A 192 19.20 11.91 11.00
N ASP A 193 19.71 12.19 9.80
CA ASP A 193 21.07 11.81 9.40
C ASP A 193 22.11 12.62 10.16
N ILE A 194 21.87 13.93 10.29
CA ILE A 194 22.69 14.84 11.09
C ILE A 194 22.69 14.38 12.56
N GLN A 195 21.55 14.07 13.15
CA GLN A 195 21.49 13.59 14.55
C GLN A 195 22.26 12.28 14.77
N ARG A 196 22.27 11.36 13.79
CA ARG A 196 23.03 10.10 13.88
C ARG A 196 24.54 10.32 13.84
N ILE A 197 24.99 11.29 13.05
CA ILE A 197 26.38 11.74 13.00
C ILE A 197 26.76 12.34 14.35
N LEU A 198 25.91 13.23 14.87
CA LEU A 198 26.09 13.90 16.15
C LEU A 198 26.13 12.93 17.34
N MET A 199 25.24 11.93 17.38
CA MET A 199 25.21 10.93 18.45
C MET A 199 26.39 9.97 18.45
N LYS A 200 27.12 9.85 17.33
CA LYS A 200 28.36 9.06 17.25
C LYS A 200 29.58 9.87 17.67
N ALA A 201 29.47 11.19 17.71
CA ALA A 201 30.53 12.06 18.17
C ALA A 201 30.45 12.13 19.71
N HIS A 202 31.45 11.55 20.38
CA HIS A 202 31.59 11.60 21.84
C HIS A 202 32.90 12.30 22.19
N ALA A 203 32.94 12.96 23.35
CA ALA A 203 34.20 13.39 23.94
C ALA A 203 34.97 12.15 24.40
N THR A 204 36.11 11.87 23.78
CA THR A 204 36.99 10.77 24.19
C THR A 204 38.39 11.29 24.42
N ASN A 205 39.11 10.73 25.41
CA ASN A 205 40.55 10.98 25.62
C ASN A 205 41.41 10.26 24.55
N LEU A 206 40.76 9.47 23.70
CA LEU A 206 41.36 8.76 22.59
C LEU A 206 41.39 9.70 21.38
N LYS A 207 42.51 9.73 20.64
CA LYS A 207 42.69 10.60 19.46
C LYS A 207 41.76 10.27 18.26
N ARG A 208 40.71 9.45 18.43
CA ARG A 208 39.87 9.03 17.29
C ARG A 208 38.46 8.56 17.67
N VAL A 209 37.45 9.31 17.22
CA VAL A 209 36.14 8.80 16.79
C VAL A 209 35.68 9.63 15.60
N SER A 210 35.39 9.01 14.45
CA SER A 210 34.91 9.71 13.23
C SER A 210 33.48 9.27 12.91
N PRO A 211 32.53 10.19 12.64
CA PRO A 211 31.26 9.81 12.06
C PRO A 211 31.40 9.68 10.52
N LEU A 212 31.35 8.44 10.05
CA LEU A 212 31.40 8.04 8.64
C LEU A 212 30.33 8.76 7.81
N LEU A 213 30.72 9.59 6.84
CA LEU A 213 29.78 10.28 5.96
C LEU A 213 29.44 9.48 4.69
N THR A 214 30.40 9.05 3.87
CA THR A 214 30.09 8.19 2.70
C THR A 214 31.36 7.56 2.10
N GLY A 215 31.88 6.53 2.76
CA GLY A 215 32.34 5.34 2.02
C GLY A 215 33.66 5.31 1.24
N LYS A 216 34.61 6.24 1.34
CA LYS A 216 36.01 5.96 0.95
C LYS A 216 36.99 6.56 1.97
N ARG A 217 37.95 5.74 2.40
CA ARG A 217 38.83 5.98 3.55
C ARG A 217 40.29 6.05 3.09
N GLN A 218 40.98 7.11 3.48
CA GLN A 218 42.40 7.11 3.85
C GLN A 218 42.53 7.99 5.13
N SER A 219 43.52 7.69 5.96
CA SER A 219 43.63 7.92 7.42
C SER A 219 43.75 9.35 7.99
N ALA A 220 43.23 9.54 9.23
CA ALA A 220 43.69 10.35 10.41
C ALA A 220 42.63 11.33 11.02
N TYR A 221 42.98 12.22 11.98
CA TYR A 221 42.37 13.58 12.21
C TYR A 221 41.36 13.88 13.37
N GLY A 222 41.83 14.24 14.57
CA GLY A 222 41.47 15.47 15.34
C GLY A 222 40.06 15.90 15.81
N TRP A 223 38.93 15.25 15.49
CA TRP A 223 37.57 15.82 15.69
C TRP A 223 36.88 15.51 17.03
N SER A 224 36.09 16.46 17.57
CA SER A 224 35.13 16.27 18.68
C SER A 224 33.93 17.25 18.62
N CYS A 225 32.86 17.03 19.41
CA CYS A 225 31.76 17.99 19.55
C CYS A 225 31.14 18.00 20.96
N ILE A 226 30.54 19.13 21.34
CA ILE A 226 29.83 19.32 22.63
C ILE A 226 28.43 19.86 22.36
N TRP A 227 27.43 19.24 22.98
CA TRP A 227 26.05 19.77 23.01
C TRP A 227 25.97 20.86 24.06
N LEU A 228 25.69 22.10 23.65
CA LEU A 228 25.53 23.24 24.54
C LEU A 228 24.10 23.32 25.09
N THR A 229 23.13 22.92 24.26
CA THR A 229 21.73 22.79 24.64
C THR A 229 21.14 21.57 23.95
N LYS A 230 20.59 20.64 24.73
CA LYS A 230 19.87 19.47 24.23
C LYS A 230 18.43 19.57 24.69
N LYS A 231 17.47 19.46 23.78
CA LYS A 231 16.08 19.25 24.18
C LYS A 231 15.99 17.90 24.90
N ILE A 232 15.81 17.93 26.23
CA ILE A 232 15.43 16.74 26.99
C ILE A 232 14.05 16.37 26.49
N LYS A 233 13.89 15.13 26.01
CA LYS A 233 12.58 14.63 25.63
C LYS A 233 11.78 14.45 26.91
N ASN A 234 10.64 15.12 27.01
CA ASN A 234 9.51 14.60 27.78
C ASN A 234 8.99 13.34 27.07
#